data_AF-B0CTX1-F1
#
_entry.id   AF-B0CTX1-F1
#
_cell.length_a   1.000
_cell.length_b   1.000
_cell.length_c   1.000
_cell.angle_alpha   90.00
_cell.angle_beta   90.00
_cell.angle_gamma   90.00
#
_symmetry.space_group_name_H-M   'P 1'
#
loop_
_entity.id
_entity.type
_entity.pdbx_description
1 polymer ?
#
loop_
_entity_poly.entity_id
_entity_poly.type
_entity_poly.pdbx_seq_one_letter_code
_entity_poly.pdbx_strand_id
1 'polypeptide(L)'
;MSDAINASSLSPSMSTRKRPRSHENDENIPPTTPVNAKPMKFIDCSAPKKPRLSAKNGRHFTPQDIQNMRESYAQQAPTRVMKEKEQKAAAAARGAEIEAGQATDRVEQAWSLLRPLFPSMHDFLRELLTTRHPVRSSQVSNLLTFHGHDLLNLIRDRHPSVANDWALSTARQLVSSDVSSLPQGHQSLTSYISLREVLSDAEILAPTLFQILQQACGMLSTSQDQPSRKHPDLVLATTLCMLAKARNDHASDFPTTMCMYFLACGTSHSVFDVLNHAGVTFSYTQAVAKIKQLGRERLTMMREIARSRAFMVIWDNLNIAFKVSEQRHDAKDHFDNGTTATLLPLYDVDFGGLPLELLPSRDCRIPVLKFGAKDLLPTSEEAQRVKAGQLSHIQDILYEAFPSLRKRLKDKIPPAPTVLQIPVHKTEQYPLPAMHIDESSFRNVGA
;
A
#
# COMPACT_ATOMS: atom_id res chain seq x y z
N MET A 1 -47.02 -37.43 -6.98
CA MET A 1 -46.75 -37.69 -5.56
C MET A 1 -45.73 -36.66 -5.13
N SER A 2 -46.20 -35.44 -4.85
CA SER A 2 -46.39 -34.87 -3.50
C SER A 2 -45.05 -34.29 -3.01
N ASP A 3 -44.81 -32.99 -2.83
CA ASP A 3 -45.69 -31.84 -2.59
C ASP A 3 -45.11 -30.55 -3.20
N ALA A 4 -45.93 -29.51 -3.17
CA ALA A 4 -45.89 -28.33 -4.00
C ALA A 4 -45.61 -27.05 -3.18
N ILE A 5 -45.25 -25.98 -3.90
CA ILE A 5 -45.62 -24.56 -3.66
C ILE A 5 -44.93 -23.83 -2.48
N ASN A 6 -44.66 -22.52 -2.46
CA ASN A 6 -44.39 -21.44 -3.42
C ASN A 6 -44.21 -20.15 -2.56
N ALA A 7 -43.43 -19.19 -3.06
CA ALA A 7 -43.60 -17.73 -2.96
C ALA A 7 -43.80 -16.97 -1.61
N SER A 8 -42.86 -16.03 -1.39
CA SER A 8 -43.05 -14.56 -1.25
C SER A 8 -43.42 -13.88 0.08
N SER A 9 -42.63 -12.82 0.36
CA SER A 9 -43.04 -11.43 0.68
C SER A 9 -42.73 -10.84 2.07
N LEU A 10 -42.22 -9.59 2.00
CA LEU A 10 -42.36 -8.45 2.93
C LEU A 10 -41.54 -8.39 4.25
N SER A 11 -40.75 -7.33 4.34
CA SER A 11 -40.06 -6.74 5.51
C SER A 11 -41.03 -5.87 6.36
N PRO A 12 -40.64 -5.10 7.41
CA PRO A 12 -39.49 -5.09 8.36
C PRO A 12 -39.93 -4.99 9.87
N SER A 13 -39.04 -5.12 10.88
CA SER A 13 -39.22 -4.49 12.22
C SER A 13 -38.04 -4.66 13.21
N MET A 14 -37.56 -3.50 13.70
CA MET A 14 -37.03 -3.13 15.03
C MET A 14 -36.27 -4.14 15.92
N SER A 15 -35.04 -3.75 16.28
CA SER A 15 -34.19 -4.39 17.29
C SER A 15 -34.17 -3.56 18.59
N THR A 16 -34.61 -4.16 19.70
CA THR A 16 -34.34 -3.71 21.07
C THR A 16 -33.38 -4.69 21.74
N ARG A 17 -32.21 -4.23 22.19
CA ARG A 17 -31.27 -5.03 23.01
C ARG A 17 -31.28 -4.56 24.47
N LYS A 18 -31.71 -5.46 25.37
CA LYS A 18 -31.44 -5.43 26.82
C LYS A 18 -30.03 -5.95 27.09
N ARG A 19 -29.37 -5.43 28.13
CA ARG A 19 -28.20 -6.03 28.81
C ARG A 19 -28.50 -6.25 30.31
N PRO A 20 -27.81 -7.20 30.97
CA PRO A 20 -28.26 -7.83 32.22
C PRO A 20 -27.70 -7.20 33.50
N ARG A 21 -28.32 -7.59 34.63
CA ARG A 21 -28.07 -7.20 36.03
C ARG A 21 -26.91 -7.98 36.66
N SER A 22 -26.26 -7.36 37.66
CA SER A 22 -25.57 -8.04 38.77
C SER A 22 -25.95 -7.40 40.11
N HIS A 23 -26.50 -8.22 41.02
CA HIS A 23 -26.64 -8.07 42.48
C HIS A 23 -25.23 -8.17 43.13
N GLU A 24 -24.90 -7.81 44.37
CA GLU A 24 -25.60 -7.34 45.59
C GLU A 24 -24.54 -6.71 46.52
N ASN A 25 -24.95 -5.75 47.36
CA ASN A 25 -24.10 -5.08 48.36
C ASN A 25 -24.29 -5.74 49.75
N ASP A 26 -23.20 -5.78 50.52
CA ASP A 26 -23.17 -6.03 51.97
C ASP A 26 -23.43 -4.71 52.75
N GLU A 27 -23.93 -4.85 53.97
CA GLU A 27 -24.65 -3.82 54.75
C GLU A 27 -23.76 -2.84 55.56
N ASN A 28 -24.39 -1.72 55.95
CA ASN A 28 -24.11 -0.87 57.13
C ASN A 28 -22.98 0.19 57.11
N ILE A 29 -23.23 1.36 56.48
CA ILE A 29 -22.77 2.70 56.96
C ILE A 29 -23.80 3.78 56.51
N PRO A 30 -24.26 4.72 57.36
CA PRO A 30 -25.25 5.72 56.98
C PRO A 30 -24.69 6.77 56.00
N PRO A 31 -25.41 7.16 54.93
CA PRO A 31 -24.91 8.14 53.97
C PRO A 31 -24.97 9.55 54.56
N THR A 32 -23.79 10.15 54.70
CA THR A 32 -23.59 11.58 54.90
C THR A 32 -24.08 12.34 53.66
N THR A 33 -24.87 13.38 53.89
CA THR A 33 -25.57 14.18 52.89
C THR A 33 -24.60 14.99 52.02
N PRO A 34 -24.68 14.96 50.67
CA PRO A 34 -24.04 15.98 49.84
C PRO A 34 -24.95 17.22 49.74
N VAL A 35 -24.45 18.32 50.29
CA VAL A 35 -24.99 19.67 50.17
C VAL A 35 -24.71 20.19 48.75
N ASN A 36 -25.71 20.14 47.87
CA ASN A 36 -26.04 21.13 46.82
C ASN A 36 -26.96 20.51 45.75
N ALA A 37 -28.23 20.35 46.09
CA ALA A 37 -29.30 20.22 45.10
C ALA A 37 -30.12 21.50 45.11
N LYS A 38 -30.25 22.15 43.94
CA LYS A 38 -31.14 23.31 43.74
C LYS A 38 -32.56 22.94 44.21
N PRO A 39 -33.29 23.82 44.92
CA PRO A 39 -34.59 23.46 45.46
C PRO A 39 -35.60 23.22 44.34
N MET A 40 -36.24 22.04 44.35
CA MET A 40 -37.47 21.80 43.59
C MET A 40 -38.55 22.76 44.10
N LYS A 41 -39.06 23.64 43.24
CA LYS A 41 -40.27 24.41 43.53
C LYS A 41 -41.48 23.48 43.37
N PHE A 42 -42.11 23.15 44.49
CA PHE A 42 -43.49 22.67 44.48
C PHE A 42 -44.40 23.83 44.08
N ILE A 43 -45.20 23.64 43.03
CA ILE A 43 -46.27 24.55 42.66
C ILE A 43 -47.50 24.12 43.45
N ASP A 44 -47.94 24.96 44.37
CA ASP A 44 -49.19 24.78 45.09
C ASP A 44 -50.37 25.05 44.13
N CYS A 45 -51.18 24.01 43.88
CA CYS A 45 -52.35 24.07 43.00
C CYS A 45 -53.60 24.66 43.70
N SER A 46 -53.49 25.16 44.93
CA SER A 46 -54.63 25.63 45.74
C SER A 46 -54.73 27.15 45.97
N ALA A 47 -53.88 27.95 45.33
CA ALA A 47 -54.03 29.41 45.35
C ALA A 47 -55.24 29.88 44.48
N PRO A 48 -56.06 30.85 44.95
CA PRO A 48 -57.19 31.33 44.17
C PRO A 48 -56.68 31.95 42.87
N LYS A 49 -57.24 31.50 41.74
CA LYS A 49 -56.93 32.05 40.42
C LYS A 49 -57.09 33.56 40.49
N LYS A 50 -55.99 34.31 40.27
CA LYS A 50 -56.04 35.77 40.07
C LYS A 50 -57.12 36.05 39.02
N PRO A 51 -58.01 37.03 39.25
CA PRO A 51 -59.03 37.36 38.25
C PRO A 51 -58.29 37.71 36.97
N ARG A 52 -58.68 37.05 35.87
CA ARG A 52 -58.27 37.49 34.53
C ARG A 52 -58.71 38.95 34.43
N LEU A 53 -57.74 39.87 34.37
CA LEU A 53 -57.99 41.24 33.97
C LEU A 53 -58.74 41.14 32.63
N SER A 54 -60.05 41.38 32.65
CA SER A 54 -60.82 41.51 31.42
C SER A 54 -60.17 42.66 30.66
N ALA A 55 -59.76 42.43 29.42
CA ALA A 55 -59.29 43.46 28.53
C ALA A 55 -60.47 44.40 28.18
N LYS A 56 -60.87 45.24 29.13
CA LYS A 56 -61.59 46.48 28.85
C LYS A 56 -60.51 47.45 28.37
N ASN A 57 -60.51 47.71 27.06
CA ASN A 57 -59.59 48.57 26.28
C ASN A 57 -58.60 47.84 25.33
N GLY A 58 -58.97 46.67 24.80
CA GLY A 58 -58.27 46.11 23.63
C GLY A 58 -58.77 46.76 22.34
N ARG A 59 -57.89 47.44 21.59
CA ARG A 59 -58.17 47.79 20.18
C ARG A 59 -58.58 46.51 19.43
N HIS A 60 -59.70 46.56 18.70
CA HIS A 60 -60.04 45.52 17.75
C HIS A 60 -59.00 45.54 16.63
N PHE A 61 -58.07 44.59 16.64
CA PHE A 61 -57.14 44.38 15.54
C PHE A 61 -57.91 43.73 14.38
N THR A 62 -57.89 44.36 13.21
CA THR A 62 -58.42 43.73 12.00
C THR A 62 -57.51 42.57 11.58
N PRO A 63 -58.00 41.61 10.78
CA PRO A 63 -57.14 40.54 10.24
C PRO A 63 -55.89 41.08 9.52
N GLN A 64 -56.00 42.25 8.88
CA GLN A 64 -54.89 42.96 8.26
C GLN A 64 -53.86 43.45 9.30
N ASP A 65 -54.31 43.98 10.45
CA ASP A 65 -53.42 44.44 11.51
C ASP A 65 -52.65 43.28 12.17
N ILE A 66 -53.30 42.12 12.29
CA ILE A 66 -52.65 40.89 12.80
C ILE A 66 -51.59 40.40 11.81
N GLN A 67 -51.88 40.46 10.50
CA GLN A 67 -50.94 40.10 9.44
C GLN A 67 -49.74 41.06 9.41
N ASN A 68 -49.98 42.37 9.46
CA ASN A 68 -48.94 43.41 9.51
C ASN A 68 -48.06 43.26 10.76
N MET A 69 -48.65 42.95 11.92
CA MET A 69 -47.87 42.64 13.12
C MET A 69 -47.02 41.40 12.93
N ARG A 70 -47.57 40.29 12.41
CA ARG A 70 -46.83 39.05 12.14
C ARG A 70 -45.65 39.26 11.19
N GLU A 71 -45.86 40.04 10.13
CA GLU A 71 -44.80 40.40 9.18
C GLU A 71 -43.73 41.29 9.84
N SER A 72 -44.12 42.26 10.67
CA SER A 72 -43.17 43.07 11.46
C SER A 72 -42.38 42.22 12.47
N TYR A 73 -43.03 41.22 13.10
CA TYR A 73 -42.37 40.29 14.01
C TYR A 73 -41.43 39.36 13.26
N ALA A 74 -41.81 38.89 12.07
CA ALA A 74 -40.98 38.05 11.21
C ALA A 74 -39.75 38.83 10.68
N GLN A 75 -39.92 40.11 10.32
CA GLN A 75 -38.82 40.98 9.90
C GLN A 75 -37.86 41.32 11.06
N GLN A 76 -38.36 41.43 12.29
CA GLN A 76 -37.53 41.72 13.48
C GLN A 76 -36.95 40.48 14.16
N ALA A 77 -37.49 39.28 13.90
CA ALA A 77 -37.04 38.01 14.46
C ALA A 77 -35.54 37.71 14.21
N PRO A 78 -34.99 37.82 12.98
CA PRO A 78 -33.57 37.55 12.76
C PRO A 78 -32.68 38.53 13.53
N THR A 79 -33.05 39.80 13.60
CA THR A 79 -32.32 40.84 14.35
C THR A 79 -32.33 40.57 15.86
N ARG A 80 -33.43 40.03 16.40
CA ARG A 80 -33.53 39.66 17.83
C ARG A 80 -32.72 38.41 18.13
N VAL A 81 -32.75 37.39 17.27
CA VAL A 81 -31.94 36.17 17.41
C VAL A 81 -30.45 36.48 17.32
N MET A 82 -30.05 37.37 16.40
CA MET A 82 -28.68 37.90 16.32
C MET A 82 -28.29 38.61 17.62
N LYS A 83 -29.12 39.55 18.10
CA LYS A 83 -28.85 40.27 19.37
C LYS A 83 -28.80 39.35 20.58
N GLU A 84 -29.66 38.32 20.66
CA GLU A 84 -29.59 37.31 21.74
C GLU A 84 -28.34 36.43 21.64
N LYS A 85 -27.90 36.06 20.43
CA LYS A 85 -26.63 35.35 20.23
C LYS A 85 -25.43 36.21 20.62
N GLU A 86 -25.43 37.49 20.23
CA GLU A 86 -24.40 38.46 20.62
C GLU A 86 -24.39 38.69 22.12
N GLN A 87 -25.54 38.84 22.76
CA GLN A 87 -25.63 38.99 24.22
C GLN A 87 -25.18 37.74 24.97
N LYS A 88 -25.53 36.55 24.49
CA LYS A 88 -25.03 35.28 25.07
C LYS A 88 -23.53 35.11 24.87
N ALA A 89 -23.00 35.47 23.70
CA ALA A 89 -21.57 35.45 23.44
C ALA A 89 -20.82 36.48 24.30
N ALA A 90 -21.37 37.68 24.48
CA ALA A 90 -20.81 38.71 25.35
C ALA A 90 -20.87 38.33 26.84
N ALA A 91 -21.96 37.69 27.29
CA ALA A 91 -22.06 37.17 28.64
C ALA A 91 -21.10 36.00 28.89
N ALA A 92 -20.92 35.10 27.91
CA ALA A 92 -19.93 34.04 27.96
C ALA A 92 -18.50 34.58 27.96
N ALA A 93 -18.20 35.60 27.15
CA ALA A 93 -16.91 36.27 27.12
C ALA A 93 -16.60 36.96 28.47
N ARG A 94 -17.56 37.67 29.06
CA ARG A 94 -17.42 38.27 30.40
C ARG A 94 -17.25 37.21 31.49
N GLY A 95 -17.96 36.08 31.39
CA GLY A 95 -17.79 34.95 32.29
C GLY A 95 -16.38 34.37 32.20
N ALA A 96 -15.88 34.14 30.99
CA ALA A 96 -14.52 33.65 30.74
C ALA A 96 -13.45 34.64 31.21
N GLU A 97 -13.68 35.96 31.09
CA GLU A 97 -12.78 37.01 31.56
C GLU A 97 -12.68 37.05 33.10
N ILE A 98 -13.81 36.91 33.79
CA ILE A 98 -13.86 36.81 35.26
C ILE A 98 -13.18 35.52 35.74
N GLU A 99 -13.43 34.38 35.08
CA GLU A 99 -12.79 33.11 35.40
C GLU A 99 -11.27 33.14 35.14
N ALA A 100 -10.83 33.79 34.05
CA ALA A 100 -9.42 33.99 33.75
C ALA A 100 -8.73 34.86 34.82
N GLY A 101 -9.37 35.96 35.25
CA GLY A 101 -8.86 36.81 36.34
C GLY A 101 -8.75 36.06 37.68
N GLN A 102 -9.75 35.26 38.02
CA GLN A 102 -9.69 34.41 39.22
C GLN A 102 -8.62 33.31 39.10
N ALA A 103 -8.38 32.77 37.91
CA ALA A 103 -7.33 31.79 37.67
C ALA A 103 -5.94 32.42 37.81
N THR A 104 -5.73 33.64 37.31
CA THR A 104 -4.46 34.37 37.48
C THR A 104 -4.19 34.66 38.96
N ASP A 105 -5.21 35.06 39.72
CA ASP A 105 -5.07 35.32 41.16
C ASP A 105 -4.71 34.05 41.95
N ARG A 106 -5.27 32.89 41.57
CA ARG A 106 -4.93 31.60 42.20
C ARG A 106 -3.49 31.18 41.92
N VAL A 107 -3.01 31.36 40.69
CA VAL A 107 -1.64 31.01 40.32
C VAL A 107 -0.64 31.90 41.05
N GLU A 108 -0.92 33.21 41.17
CA GLU A 108 -0.05 34.14 41.89
C GLU A 108 -0.02 33.83 43.41
N GLN A 109 -1.17 33.52 44.00
CA GLN A 109 -1.24 33.07 45.39
C GLN A 109 -0.45 31.78 45.62
N ALA A 110 -0.60 30.77 44.75
CA ALA A 110 0.15 29.53 44.85
C ALA A 110 1.66 29.76 44.68
N TRP A 111 2.07 30.62 43.74
CA TRP A 111 3.47 30.95 43.54
C TRP A 111 4.08 31.70 44.73
N SER A 112 3.33 32.59 45.38
CA SER A 112 3.79 33.31 46.57
C SER A 112 4.17 32.37 47.73
N LEU A 113 3.51 31.22 47.84
CA LEU A 113 3.79 30.19 48.86
C LEU A 113 4.97 29.28 48.48
N LEU A 114 5.20 29.07 47.18
CA LEU A 114 6.28 28.22 46.67
C LEU A 114 7.62 28.96 46.53
N ARG A 115 7.57 30.29 46.31
CA ARG A 115 8.73 31.15 46.10
C ARG A 115 9.81 31.10 47.20
N PRO A 116 9.50 30.92 48.49
CA PRO A 116 10.52 30.74 49.53
C PRO A 116 11.23 29.38 49.46
N LEU A 117 10.59 28.37 48.85
CA LEU A 117 11.08 26.99 48.79
C LEU A 117 11.83 26.70 47.49
N PHE A 118 11.48 27.38 46.40
CA PHE A 118 12.09 27.17 45.08
C PHE A 118 12.55 28.50 44.47
N PRO A 119 13.82 28.63 44.03
CA PRO A 119 14.34 29.87 43.46
C PRO A 119 13.62 30.34 42.18
N SER A 120 13.09 29.41 41.39
CA SER A 120 12.36 29.72 40.15
C SER A 120 11.27 28.69 39.86
N MET A 121 10.29 29.06 39.01
CA MET A 121 9.26 28.13 38.54
C MET A 121 9.87 26.93 37.79
N HIS A 122 11.00 27.14 37.13
CA HIS A 122 11.75 26.08 36.47
C HIS A 122 12.29 25.05 37.47
N ASP A 123 12.82 25.50 38.61
CA ASP A 123 13.38 24.59 39.62
C ASP A 123 12.28 23.77 40.31
N PHE A 124 11.14 24.40 40.59
CA PHE A 124 9.95 23.70 41.06
C PHE A 124 9.49 22.62 40.06
N LEU A 125 9.33 22.98 38.78
CA LEU A 125 8.92 22.02 37.75
C LEU A 125 9.95 20.90 37.55
N ARG A 126 11.25 21.23 37.62
CA ARG A 126 12.34 20.25 37.53
C ARG A 126 12.28 19.26 38.69
N GLU A 127 12.18 19.72 39.93
CA GLU A 127 12.09 18.84 41.10
C GLU A 127 10.80 18.00 41.11
N LEU A 128 9.68 18.58 40.66
CA LEU A 128 8.41 17.86 40.51
C LEU A 128 8.52 16.73 39.47
N LEU A 129 9.04 17.03 38.29
CA LEU A 129 9.16 16.07 37.18
C LEU A 129 10.26 15.02 37.40
N THR A 130 11.22 15.28 38.27
CA THR A 130 12.34 14.36 38.59
C THR A 130 12.24 13.71 39.98
N THR A 131 11.11 13.88 40.67
CA THR A 131 10.92 13.37 42.03
C THR A 131 11.04 11.85 42.11
N ARG A 132 11.80 11.36 43.11
CA ARG A 132 11.95 9.93 43.40
C ARG A 132 11.02 9.43 44.51
N HIS A 133 10.21 10.31 45.08
CA HIS A 133 9.30 9.92 46.15
C HIS A 133 8.16 9.05 45.58
N PRO A 134 7.91 7.82 46.10
CA PRO A 134 7.01 6.86 45.46
C PRO A 134 5.60 7.40 45.16
N VAL A 135 4.97 8.04 46.16
CA VAL A 135 3.61 8.59 46.03
C VAL A 135 3.55 9.76 45.03
N ARG A 136 4.53 10.67 45.09
CA ARG A 136 4.55 11.87 44.23
C ARG A 136 4.93 11.53 42.80
N SER A 137 5.88 10.61 42.61
CA SER A 137 6.24 10.08 41.30
C SER A 137 5.04 9.42 40.62
N SER A 138 4.27 8.59 41.35
CA SER A 138 3.02 8.00 40.82
C SER A 138 1.98 9.07 40.44
N GLN A 139 1.79 10.09 41.27
CA GLN A 139 0.86 11.19 40.97
C GLN A 139 1.28 11.97 39.71
N VAL A 140 2.58 12.26 39.54
CA VAL A 140 3.12 12.96 38.37
C VAL A 140 3.00 12.09 37.12
N SER A 141 3.29 10.80 37.20
CA SER A 141 3.11 9.87 36.07
C SER A 141 1.65 9.77 35.64
N ASN A 142 0.70 9.72 36.59
CA ASN A 142 -0.73 9.74 36.28
C ASN A 142 -1.13 11.06 35.61
N LEU A 143 -0.66 12.20 36.13
CA LEU A 143 -0.89 13.50 35.51
C LEU A 143 -0.41 13.53 34.05
N LEU A 144 0.81 13.07 33.78
CA LEU A 144 1.37 13.05 32.41
C LEU A 144 0.65 12.04 31.50
N THR A 145 0.18 10.93 32.05
CA THR A 145 -0.58 9.94 31.27
C THR A 145 -1.92 10.47 30.82
N PHE A 146 -2.67 11.15 31.69
CA PHE A 146 -4.02 11.63 31.38
C PHE A 146 -4.05 13.05 30.78
N HIS A 147 -3.12 13.92 31.18
CA HIS A 147 -3.11 15.34 30.82
C HIS A 147 -1.82 15.80 30.15
N GLY A 148 -0.85 14.92 29.88
CA GLY A 148 0.43 15.29 29.28
C GLY A 148 0.28 15.93 27.90
N HIS A 149 -0.61 15.41 27.05
CA HIS A 149 -0.88 15.99 25.73
C HIS A 149 -1.44 17.41 25.83
N ASP A 150 -2.37 17.66 26.76
CA ASP A 150 -2.92 18.99 27.01
C ASP A 150 -1.85 19.96 27.51
N LEU A 151 -0.98 19.52 28.44
CA LEU A 151 0.14 20.32 28.92
C LEU A 151 1.13 20.68 27.80
N LEU A 152 1.47 19.73 26.94
CA LEU A 152 2.33 19.97 25.78
C LEU A 152 1.67 20.92 24.76
N ASN A 153 0.36 20.82 24.55
CA ASN A 153 -0.39 21.76 23.73
C ASN A 153 -0.38 23.17 24.33
N LEU A 154 -0.59 23.31 25.64
CA LEU A 154 -0.52 24.61 26.33
C LEU A 154 0.88 25.25 26.23
N ILE A 155 1.94 24.44 26.33
CA ILE A 155 3.32 24.91 26.14
C ILE A 155 3.51 25.39 24.69
N ARG A 156 3.03 24.62 23.70
CA ARG A 156 3.09 24.98 22.29
C ARG A 156 2.30 26.24 21.98
N ASP A 157 1.10 26.39 22.54
CA ASP A 157 0.24 27.56 22.29
C ASP A 157 0.86 28.84 22.87
N ARG A 158 1.59 28.74 23.99
CA ARG A 158 2.35 29.84 24.59
C ARG A 158 3.60 30.22 23.80
N HIS A 159 4.41 29.24 23.41
CA HIS A 159 5.63 29.46 22.63
C HIS A 159 5.78 28.39 21.53
N PRO A 160 5.16 28.60 20.37
CA PRO A 160 5.15 27.61 19.30
C PRO A 160 6.54 27.26 18.76
N SER A 161 7.44 28.24 18.65
CA SER A 161 8.80 28.05 18.15
C SER A 161 9.58 27.06 19.02
N VAL A 162 9.65 27.31 20.33
CA VAL A 162 10.40 26.47 21.28
C VAL A 162 9.86 25.04 21.30
N ALA A 163 8.54 24.87 21.33
CA ALA A 163 7.91 23.56 21.37
C ALA A 163 8.12 22.78 20.06
N ASN A 164 7.97 23.44 18.90
CA ASN A 164 8.17 22.81 17.60
C ASN A 164 9.66 22.48 17.36
N ASP A 165 10.58 23.36 17.74
CA ASP A 165 12.02 23.12 17.62
C ASP A 165 12.45 21.93 18.49
N TRP A 166 11.96 21.86 19.73
CA TRP A 166 12.17 20.71 20.61
C TRP A 166 11.58 19.42 20.01
N ALA A 167 10.33 19.46 19.52
CA ALA A 167 9.69 18.30 18.92
C ALA A 167 10.42 17.81 17.66
N LEU A 168 10.86 18.72 16.79
CA LEU A 168 11.66 18.42 15.61
C LEU A 168 13.02 17.83 15.98
N SER A 169 13.69 18.39 16.99
CA SER A 169 14.99 17.87 17.46
C SER A 169 14.87 16.45 18.03
N THR A 170 13.82 16.19 18.80
CA THR A 170 13.53 14.89 19.40
C THR A 170 13.15 13.87 18.33
N ALA A 171 12.24 14.23 17.41
CA ALA A 171 11.86 13.40 16.29
C ALA A 171 13.05 13.07 15.39
N ARG A 172 13.96 14.03 15.14
CA ARG A 172 15.20 13.80 14.39
C ARG A 172 16.09 12.76 15.06
N GLN A 173 16.23 12.80 16.39
CA GLN A 173 17.03 11.82 17.13
C GLN A 173 16.44 10.41 17.01
N LEU A 174 15.13 10.27 17.24
CA LEU A 174 14.42 8.99 17.13
C LEU A 174 14.44 8.43 15.69
N VAL A 175 14.21 9.28 14.70
CA VAL A 175 14.28 8.85 13.29
C VAL A 175 15.72 8.52 12.90
N SER A 176 16.73 9.20 13.43
CA SER A 176 18.12 8.91 13.09
C SER A 176 18.59 7.56 13.64
N SER A 177 18.11 7.13 14.82
CA SER A 177 18.36 5.78 15.33
C SER A 177 17.70 4.73 14.46
N ASP A 178 16.42 4.91 14.13
CA ASP A 178 15.63 3.97 13.33
C ASP A 178 16.15 3.83 11.88
N VAL A 179 16.68 4.91 11.31
CA VAL A 179 17.24 4.88 9.96
C VAL A 179 18.59 4.16 9.92
N SER A 180 19.34 4.15 11.02
CA SER A 180 20.64 3.45 11.08
C SER A 180 20.51 1.92 11.09
N SER A 181 19.36 1.40 11.53
CA SER A 181 19.03 -0.03 11.56
C SER A 181 18.41 -0.55 10.27
N LEU A 182 18.10 0.31 9.29
CA LEU A 182 17.56 -0.15 8.00
C LEU A 182 18.61 -0.96 7.22
N PRO A 183 18.19 -2.02 6.49
CA PRO A 183 19.11 -2.90 5.80
C PRO A 183 19.93 -2.13 4.76
N GLN A 184 21.25 -2.27 4.83
CA GLN A 184 22.15 -1.88 3.75
C GLN A 184 22.03 -2.97 2.68
N GLY A 185 21.55 -2.60 1.49
CA GLY A 185 20.95 -3.53 0.50
C GLY A 185 21.75 -4.78 0.14
N HIS A 186 21.04 -5.75 -0.45
CA HIS A 186 21.62 -7.01 -0.90
C HIS A 186 22.38 -6.78 -2.22
N GLN A 187 23.63 -7.26 -2.32
CA GLN A 187 24.47 -7.01 -3.50
C GLN A 187 24.05 -7.76 -4.78
N SER A 188 23.04 -8.64 -4.71
CA SER A 188 22.65 -9.47 -5.85
C SER A 188 21.60 -8.78 -6.72
N LEU A 189 21.99 -8.40 -7.94
CA LEU A 189 21.11 -7.84 -8.97
C LEU A 189 20.01 -8.82 -9.45
N THR A 190 19.97 -10.05 -8.90
CA THR A 190 19.10 -11.14 -9.34
C THR A 190 17.98 -11.49 -8.36
N SER A 191 17.97 -10.94 -7.15
CA SER A 191 16.86 -11.10 -6.22
C SER A 191 15.73 -10.13 -6.56
N TYR A 192 14.52 -10.66 -6.74
CA TYR A 192 13.33 -9.84 -6.92
C TYR A 192 13.10 -8.99 -5.67
N ILE A 193 12.75 -7.71 -5.88
CA ILE A 193 12.41 -6.81 -4.77
C ILE A 193 10.92 -6.91 -4.53
N SER A 194 10.57 -7.23 -3.30
CA SER A 194 9.20 -7.16 -2.83
C SER A 194 9.02 -5.87 -2.02
N LEU A 195 8.21 -4.94 -2.54
CA LEU A 195 7.83 -3.74 -1.79
C LEU A 195 7.05 -4.07 -0.51
N ARG A 196 6.43 -5.25 -0.43
CA ARG A 196 5.79 -5.73 0.80
C ARG A 196 6.80 -6.11 1.87
N GLU A 197 7.91 -6.74 1.48
CA GLU A 197 9.00 -7.08 2.39
C GLU A 197 9.68 -5.81 2.91
N VAL A 198 9.90 -4.82 2.03
CA VAL A 198 10.41 -3.50 2.44
C VAL A 198 9.54 -2.86 3.52
N LEU A 199 8.21 -2.97 3.41
CA LEU A 199 7.29 -2.44 4.42
C LEU A 199 7.34 -3.22 5.73
N SER A 200 7.36 -4.55 5.68
CA SER A 200 7.47 -5.36 6.90
C SER A 200 8.80 -5.13 7.62
N ASP A 201 9.89 -5.00 6.87
CA ASP A 201 11.21 -4.74 7.42
C ASP A 201 11.27 -3.34 8.03
N ALA A 202 10.65 -2.34 7.39
CA ALA A 202 10.57 -0.98 7.92
C ALA A 202 9.74 -0.90 9.21
N GLU A 203 8.65 -1.68 9.32
CA GLU A 203 7.84 -1.75 10.54
C GLU A 203 8.64 -2.32 11.73
N ILE A 204 9.52 -3.27 11.47
CA ILE A 204 10.34 -3.93 12.50
C ILE A 204 11.59 -3.09 12.84
N LEU A 205 12.31 -2.61 11.82
CA LEU A 205 13.63 -1.99 11.97
C LEU A 205 13.56 -0.48 12.20
N ALA A 206 12.48 0.18 11.76
CA ALA A 206 12.31 1.62 11.82
C ALA A 206 10.86 2.03 12.17
N PRO A 207 10.32 1.56 13.31
CA PRO A 207 8.90 1.69 13.64
C PRO A 207 8.45 3.15 13.77
N THR A 208 9.29 4.04 14.30
CA THR A 208 8.94 5.46 14.49
C THR A 208 8.83 6.17 13.14
N LEU A 209 9.80 5.94 12.25
CA LEU A 209 9.77 6.49 10.90
C LEU A 209 8.56 5.96 10.12
N PHE A 210 8.30 4.65 10.21
CA PHE A 210 7.16 4.03 9.55
C PHE A 210 5.84 4.63 10.01
N GLN A 211 5.63 4.79 11.32
CA GLN A 211 4.42 5.39 11.88
C GLN A 211 4.25 6.85 11.48
N ILE A 212 5.31 7.65 11.51
CA ILE A 212 5.27 9.07 11.08
C ILE A 212 4.83 9.15 9.61
N LEU A 213 5.44 8.35 8.74
CA LEU A 213 5.09 8.37 7.31
C LEU A 213 3.69 7.82 7.05
N GLN A 214 3.25 6.79 7.77
CA GLN A 214 1.89 6.25 7.68
C GLN A 214 0.84 7.29 8.10
N GLN A 215 1.10 8.03 9.19
CA GLN A 215 0.25 9.14 9.64
C GLN A 215 0.22 10.29 8.62
N ALA A 216 1.39 10.69 8.10
CA ALA A 216 1.51 11.74 7.10
C ALA A 216 0.80 11.38 5.79
N CYS A 217 0.81 10.11 5.40
CA CYS A 217 0.09 9.60 4.22
C CYS A 217 -1.44 9.47 4.44
N GLY A 218 -1.95 9.78 5.64
CA GLY A 218 -3.38 9.74 5.96
C GLY A 218 -3.97 8.33 6.09
N MET A 219 -3.13 7.30 6.21
CA MET A 219 -3.57 5.89 6.19
C MET A 219 -4.35 5.43 7.42
N LEU A 220 -4.28 6.16 8.53
CA LEU A 220 -5.03 5.88 9.76
C LEU A 220 -6.46 6.47 9.75
N SER A 221 -6.79 7.31 8.76
CA SER A 221 -8.14 7.88 8.63
C SER A 221 -9.02 6.94 7.81
N THR A 222 -9.65 5.99 8.49
CA THR A 222 -10.71 5.12 7.98
C THR A 222 -11.92 5.95 7.55
N SER A 223 -11.88 6.49 6.33
CA SER A 223 -13.07 6.74 5.53
C SER A 223 -13.05 5.71 4.40
N GLN A 224 -13.59 4.52 4.67
CA GLN A 224 -13.57 3.35 3.78
C GLN A 224 -14.39 3.49 2.48
N ASP A 225 -14.94 4.67 2.16
CA ASP A 225 -15.99 4.79 1.14
C ASP A 225 -15.55 5.28 -0.25
N GLN A 226 -14.24 5.40 -0.52
CA GLN A 226 -13.76 5.73 -1.87
C GLN A 226 -12.55 4.85 -2.24
N PRO A 227 -12.58 4.12 -3.38
CA PRO A 227 -11.38 3.48 -3.90
C PRO A 227 -10.37 4.58 -4.27
N SER A 228 -9.34 4.74 -3.44
CA SER A 228 -8.22 5.61 -3.76
C SER A 228 -7.58 5.15 -5.08
N ARG A 229 -7.34 6.09 -6.00
CA ARG A 229 -6.63 5.82 -7.26
C ARG A 229 -5.21 5.29 -7.04
N LYS A 230 -4.64 5.45 -5.84
CA LYS A 230 -3.28 5.04 -5.49
C LYS A 230 -3.31 4.13 -4.28
N HIS A 231 -2.56 3.04 -4.35
CA HIS A 231 -2.30 2.18 -3.20
C HIS A 231 -1.33 2.89 -2.25
N PRO A 232 -1.77 3.25 -1.04
CA PRO A 232 -0.96 4.05 -0.13
C PRO A 232 0.27 3.28 0.38
N ASP A 233 0.17 1.95 0.51
CA ASP A 233 1.31 1.07 0.82
C ASP A 233 2.44 1.19 -0.21
N LEU A 234 2.10 1.30 -1.51
CA LEU A 234 3.11 1.47 -2.57
C LEU A 234 3.79 2.84 -2.48
N VAL A 235 3.03 3.89 -2.14
CA VAL A 235 3.57 5.24 -1.94
C VAL A 235 4.53 5.24 -0.75
N LEU A 236 4.15 4.61 0.35
CA LEU A 236 4.97 4.48 1.55
C LEU A 236 6.25 3.70 1.27
N ALA A 237 6.15 2.53 0.64
CA ALA A 237 7.30 1.70 0.30
C ALA A 237 8.28 2.45 -0.63
N THR A 238 7.75 3.11 -1.66
CA THR A 238 8.57 3.91 -2.59
C THR A 238 9.27 5.05 -1.87
N THR A 239 8.58 5.73 -0.94
CA THR A 239 9.17 6.82 -0.15
C THR A 239 10.29 6.32 0.75
N LEU A 240 10.10 5.17 1.40
CA LEU A 240 11.14 4.53 2.20
C LEU A 240 12.36 4.16 1.34
N CYS A 241 12.16 3.60 0.14
CA CYS A 241 13.25 3.31 -0.79
C CYS A 241 14.00 4.57 -1.24
N MET A 242 13.29 5.66 -1.55
CA MET A 242 13.91 6.95 -1.90
C MET A 242 14.74 7.51 -0.74
N LEU A 243 14.21 7.45 0.49
CA LEU A 243 14.94 7.87 1.69
C LEU A 243 16.18 7.01 1.94
N ALA A 244 16.06 5.70 1.77
CA ALA A 244 17.18 4.76 1.89
C ALA A 244 18.27 5.07 0.84
N LYS A 245 17.89 5.34 -0.41
CA LYS A 245 18.82 5.72 -1.47
C LYS A 245 19.48 7.08 -1.24
N ALA A 246 18.74 8.07 -0.74
CA ALA A 246 19.29 9.39 -0.42
C ALA A 246 20.32 9.35 0.73
N ARG A 247 20.21 8.36 1.63
CA ARG A 247 21.13 8.16 2.76
C ARG A 247 22.31 7.27 2.40
N ASN A 248 22.05 6.22 1.63
CA ASN A 248 23.04 5.24 1.25
C ASN A 248 23.05 5.09 -0.26
N ASP A 249 24.11 5.58 -0.88
CA ASP A 249 24.26 5.47 -2.33
C ASP A 249 24.35 4.02 -2.82
N HIS A 250 24.72 3.10 -1.93
CA HIS A 250 24.78 1.66 -2.19
C HIS A 250 23.44 0.94 -2.05
N ALA A 251 22.37 1.60 -1.58
CA ALA A 251 21.02 1.03 -1.59
C ALA A 251 20.51 0.94 -3.05
N SER A 252 20.92 -0.13 -3.74
CA SER A 252 20.82 -0.20 -5.19
C SER A 252 19.59 -0.92 -5.71
N ASP A 253 18.89 -1.66 -4.85
CA ASP A 253 17.96 -2.67 -5.32
C ASP A 253 16.78 -1.97 -6.03
N PHE A 254 16.05 -1.14 -5.30
CA PHE A 254 14.87 -0.46 -5.84
C PHE A 254 15.21 0.41 -7.06
N PRO A 255 16.24 1.28 -7.02
CA PRO A 255 16.64 2.04 -8.19
C PRO A 255 17.09 1.18 -9.38
N THR A 256 17.74 0.03 -9.15
CA THR A 256 18.10 -0.91 -10.23
C THR A 256 16.85 -1.42 -10.91
N THR A 257 15.87 -1.89 -10.13
CA THR A 257 14.63 -2.46 -10.68
C THR A 257 13.85 -1.43 -11.47
N MET A 258 13.72 -0.21 -10.94
CA MET A 258 13.08 0.91 -11.65
C MET A 258 13.85 1.28 -12.92
N CYS A 259 15.19 1.32 -12.89
CA CYS A 259 16.01 1.53 -14.09
C CYS A 259 15.73 0.52 -15.20
N MET A 260 15.68 -0.77 -14.85
CA MET A 260 15.42 -1.83 -15.83
C MET A 260 14.02 -1.68 -16.43
N TYR A 261 13.02 -1.38 -15.60
CA TYR A 261 11.66 -1.12 -16.05
C TYR A 261 11.60 0.08 -17.02
N PHE A 262 12.18 1.22 -16.65
CA PHE A 262 12.14 2.43 -17.48
C PHE A 262 12.94 2.27 -18.78
N LEU A 263 14.07 1.56 -18.76
CA LEU A 263 14.81 1.22 -19.97
C LEU A 263 13.98 0.34 -20.90
N ALA A 264 13.31 -0.68 -20.36
CA ALA A 264 12.43 -1.55 -21.14
C ALA A 264 11.23 -0.79 -21.73
N CYS A 265 10.73 0.24 -21.04
CA CYS A 265 9.67 1.12 -21.55
C CYS A 265 10.16 2.17 -22.56
N GLY A 266 11.45 2.21 -22.91
CA GLY A 266 11.99 3.20 -23.86
C GLY A 266 12.01 4.63 -23.31
N THR A 267 12.17 4.79 -22.00
CA THR A 267 12.14 6.09 -21.33
C THR A 267 13.30 6.98 -21.79
N SER A 268 13.01 8.23 -22.14
CA SER A 268 14.03 9.20 -22.59
C SER A 268 15.08 9.52 -21.53
N HIS A 269 16.26 9.95 -21.98
CA HIS A 269 17.36 10.42 -21.11
C HIS A 269 16.92 11.51 -20.11
N SER A 270 16.11 12.48 -20.55
CA SER A 270 15.66 13.58 -19.69
C SER A 270 14.77 13.10 -18.54
N VAL A 271 13.93 12.08 -18.78
CA VAL A 271 13.11 11.50 -17.71
C VAL A 271 13.99 10.71 -16.73
N PHE A 272 14.99 9.98 -17.23
CA PHE A 272 15.99 9.34 -16.37
C PHE A 272 16.73 10.34 -15.49
N ASP A 273 17.13 11.50 -16.01
CA ASP A 273 17.83 12.52 -15.23
C ASP A 273 16.94 13.08 -14.12
N VAL A 274 15.67 13.39 -14.42
CA VAL A 274 14.70 13.85 -13.42
C VAL A 274 14.48 12.80 -12.32
N LEU A 275 14.27 11.53 -12.70
CA LEU A 275 14.01 10.45 -11.76
C LEU A 275 15.24 10.07 -10.93
N ASN A 276 16.44 10.19 -11.52
CA ASN A 276 17.71 10.02 -10.82
C ASN A 276 17.89 11.08 -9.74
N HIS A 277 17.62 12.35 -10.06
CA HIS A 277 17.65 13.42 -9.07
C HIS A 277 16.59 13.26 -7.96
N ALA A 278 15.48 12.57 -8.24
CA ALA A 278 14.48 12.21 -7.25
C ALA A 278 14.84 10.95 -6.41
N GLY A 279 15.93 10.25 -6.73
CA GLY A 279 16.35 9.02 -6.06
C GLY A 279 15.51 7.78 -6.41
N VAL A 280 14.69 7.85 -7.47
CA VAL A 280 13.83 6.75 -7.93
C VAL A 280 14.61 5.77 -8.80
N THR A 281 15.55 6.28 -9.59
CA THR A 281 16.39 5.51 -10.53
C THR A 281 17.84 5.91 -10.38
N PHE A 282 18.73 5.20 -11.07
CA PHE A 282 20.05 5.69 -11.41
C PHE A 282 20.01 6.57 -12.66
N SER A 283 21.15 7.20 -12.98
CA SER A 283 21.34 7.85 -14.29
C SER A 283 21.22 6.82 -15.42
N TYR A 284 20.85 7.30 -16.61
CA TYR A 284 20.75 6.45 -17.81
C TYR A 284 22.05 5.67 -18.07
N THR A 285 23.21 6.35 -17.97
CA THR A 285 24.53 5.73 -18.18
C THR A 285 24.80 4.59 -17.20
N GLN A 286 24.44 4.77 -15.92
CA GLN A 286 24.55 3.73 -14.90
C GLN A 286 23.58 2.57 -15.17
N ALA A 287 22.35 2.87 -15.59
CA ALA A 287 21.36 1.85 -15.93
C ALA A 287 21.87 0.95 -17.08
N VAL A 288 22.40 1.54 -18.16
CA VAL A 288 23.03 0.79 -19.26
C VAL A 288 24.26 0.00 -18.79
N ALA A 289 25.11 0.59 -17.94
CA ALA A 289 26.26 -0.10 -17.39
C ALA A 289 25.86 -1.33 -16.54
N LYS A 290 24.77 -1.23 -15.77
CA LYS A 290 24.18 -2.34 -15.00
C LYS A 290 23.63 -3.44 -15.91
N ILE A 291 22.97 -3.10 -17.01
CA ILE A 291 22.56 -4.11 -18.01
C ILE A 291 23.77 -4.85 -18.57
N LYS A 292 24.83 -4.13 -18.95
CA LYS A 292 26.07 -4.74 -19.43
C LYS A 292 26.73 -5.62 -18.37
N GLN A 293 26.67 -5.22 -17.10
CA GLN A 293 27.14 -6.03 -15.98
C GLN A 293 26.34 -7.34 -15.86
N LEU A 294 25.00 -7.26 -15.86
CA LEU A 294 24.11 -8.43 -15.85
C LEU A 294 24.40 -9.37 -17.02
N GLY A 295 24.61 -8.83 -18.22
CA GLY A 295 25.00 -9.62 -19.39
C GLY A 295 26.32 -10.38 -19.19
N ARG A 296 27.33 -9.77 -18.56
CA ARG A 296 28.61 -10.42 -18.25
C ARG A 296 28.49 -11.50 -17.18
N GLU A 297 27.70 -11.24 -16.14
CA GLU A 297 27.41 -12.22 -15.08
C GLU A 297 26.69 -13.45 -15.66
N ARG A 298 25.67 -13.22 -16.50
CA ARG A 298 24.95 -14.30 -17.20
C ARG A 298 25.85 -15.08 -18.15
N LEU A 299 26.71 -14.40 -18.92
CA LEU A 299 27.68 -15.07 -19.78
C LEU A 299 28.65 -15.96 -18.99
N THR A 300 29.01 -15.56 -17.77
CA THR A 300 29.90 -16.34 -16.90
C THR A 300 29.21 -17.62 -16.42
N MET A 301 27.95 -17.51 -15.98
CA MET A 301 27.10 -18.66 -15.65
C MET A 301 26.92 -19.61 -16.85
N MET A 302 26.70 -19.08 -18.05
CA MET A 302 26.58 -19.91 -19.27
C MET A 302 27.87 -20.69 -19.56
N ARG A 303 29.04 -20.07 -19.38
CA ARG A 303 30.33 -20.77 -19.54
C ARG A 303 30.53 -21.88 -18.51
N GLU A 304 30.03 -21.70 -17.30
CA GLU A 304 30.06 -22.73 -16.26
C GLU A 304 29.16 -23.90 -16.60
N ILE A 305 27.93 -23.62 -17.07
CA ILE A 305 27.00 -24.65 -17.56
C ILE A 305 27.62 -25.42 -18.72
N ALA A 306 28.20 -24.73 -19.70
CA ALA A 306 28.81 -25.36 -20.87
C ALA A 306 29.99 -26.29 -20.52
N ARG A 307 30.64 -26.10 -19.35
CA ARG A 307 31.73 -26.96 -18.88
C ARG A 307 31.27 -28.13 -18.01
N SER A 308 30.05 -28.09 -17.48
CA SER A 308 29.59 -29.00 -16.42
C SER A 308 28.37 -29.83 -16.79
N ARG A 309 27.60 -29.43 -17.81
CA ARG A 309 26.35 -30.09 -18.21
C ARG A 309 26.32 -30.30 -19.72
N ALA A 310 25.66 -31.36 -20.17
CA ALA A 310 25.30 -31.49 -21.57
C ALA A 310 24.27 -30.39 -21.92
N PHE A 311 24.42 -29.75 -23.07
CA PHE A 311 23.55 -28.65 -23.48
C PHE A 311 23.30 -28.67 -24.98
N MET A 312 22.21 -28.03 -25.38
CA MET A 312 21.84 -27.74 -26.75
C MET A 312 21.92 -26.23 -26.95
N VAL A 313 22.32 -25.80 -28.15
CA VAL A 313 22.22 -24.41 -28.58
C VAL A 313 21.18 -24.34 -29.68
N ILE A 314 20.10 -23.60 -29.42
CA ILE A 314 19.09 -23.29 -30.41
C ILE A 314 19.45 -21.95 -31.03
N TRP A 315 19.52 -21.93 -32.36
CA TRP A 315 19.74 -20.72 -33.15
C TRP A 315 18.41 -20.29 -33.74
N ASP A 316 18.11 -18.99 -33.66
CA ASP A 316 16.91 -18.41 -34.28
C ASP A 316 17.22 -17.04 -34.88
N ASN A 317 16.55 -16.73 -35.98
CA ASN A 317 16.66 -15.45 -36.66
C ASN A 317 15.72 -14.44 -36.02
N LEU A 318 16.29 -13.30 -35.61
CA LEU A 318 15.58 -12.19 -35.03
C LEU A 318 15.53 -11.05 -36.05
N ASN A 319 14.37 -10.84 -36.64
CA ASN A 319 14.12 -9.69 -37.51
C ASN A 319 13.30 -8.65 -36.74
N ILE A 320 13.95 -7.57 -36.30
CA ILE A 320 13.29 -6.46 -35.62
C ILE A 320 13.04 -5.35 -36.63
N ALA A 321 11.77 -5.04 -36.86
CA ALA A 321 11.37 -3.90 -37.66
C ALA A 321 11.31 -2.64 -36.77
N PHE A 322 12.24 -1.72 -36.96
CA PHE A 322 12.19 -0.40 -36.33
C PHE A 322 11.43 0.55 -37.23
N LYS A 323 10.18 0.84 -36.83
CA LYS A 323 9.31 1.80 -37.52
C LYS A 323 9.47 3.19 -36.92
N VAL A 324 9.73 4.17 -37.76
CA VAL A 324 9.74 5.59 -37.42
C VAL A 324 8.38 6.17 -37.83
N SER A 325 7.79 7.02 -36.98
CA SER A 325 6.48 7.62 -37.25
C SER A 325 6.48 8.57 -38.46
N GLU A 326 7.63 9.16 -38.78
CA GLU A 326 7.84 10.04 -39.92
C GLU A 326 9.20 9.74 -40.53
N GLN A 327 9.22 9.26 -41.79
CA GLN A 327 10.48 8.99 -42.47
C GLN A 327 11.18 10.30 -42.85
N ARG A 328 12.35 10.53 -42.28
CA ARG A 328 13.25 11.64 -42.63
C ARG A 328 14.51 11.09 -43.30
N HIS A 329 15.28 11.96 -43.94
CA HIS A 329 16.51 11.54 -44.63
C HIS A 329 17.51 10.85 -43.67
N ASP A 330 17.53 11.29 -42.41
CA ASP A 330 18.35 10.81 -41.29
C ASP A 330 17.66 9.76 -40.39
N ALA A 331 16.34 9.58 -40.52
CA ALA A 331 15.56 8.63 -39.72
C ALA A 331 14.59 7.87 -40.63
N LYS A 332 15.03 6.72 -41.14
CA LYS A 332 14.24 5.82 -41.97
C LYS A 332 13.85 4.58 -41.20
N ASP A 333 12.75 3.97 -41.63
CA ASP A 333 12.43 2.60 -41.23
C ASP A 333 13.59 1.70 -41.63
N HIS A 334 14.05 0.90 -40.68
CA HIS A 334 15.10 -0.08 -40.92
C HIS A 334 14.72 -1.41 -40.27
N PHE A 335 15.21 -2.47 -40.89
CA PHE A 335 15.13 -3.82 -40.36
C PHE A 335 16.50 -4.17 -39.81
N ASP A 336 16.56 -4.44 -38.51
CA ASP A 336 17.72 -5.06 -37.92
C ASP A 336 17.51 -6.57 -37.99
N ASN A 337 18.27 -7.20 -38.88
CA ASN A 337 18.39 -8.65 -38.95
C ASN A 337 19.54 -9.06 -38.03
N GLY A 338 19.23 -9.86 -37.02
CA GLY A 338 20.21 -10.45 -36.14
C GLY A 338 19.95 -11.93 -35.95
N THR A 339 20.95 -12.65 -35.49
CA THR A 339 20.79 -14.03 -35.04
C THR A 339 20.89 -14.06 -33.53
N THR A 340 19.94 -14.73 -32.89
CA THR A 340 19.97 -15.01 -31.46
C THR A 340 20.20 -16.49 -31.23
N ALA A 341 20.86 -16.81 -30.13
CA ALA A 341 21.03 -18.19 -29.72
C ALA A 341 20.58 -18.36 -28.28
N THR A 342 20.05 -19.52 -27.94
CA THR A 342 19.66 -19.87 -26.58
C THR A 342 20.33 -21.18 -26.19
N LEU A 343 21.05 -21.16 -25.08
CA LEU A 343 21.61 -22.36 -24.48
C LEU A 343 20.56 -23.00 -23.57
N LEU A 344 20.30 -24.28 -23.82
CA LEU A 344 19.41 -25.13 -23.03
C LEU A 344 20.21 -26.29 -22.44
N PRO A 345 20.39 -26.39 -21.11
CA PRO A 345 20.89 -27.61 -20.50
C PRO A 345 19.96 -28.78 -20.82
N LEU A 346 20.53 -29.91 -21.22
CA LEU A 346 19.75 -31.11 -21.51
C LEU A 346 19.27 -31.73 -20.20
N TYR A 347 18.01 -32.13 -20.17
CA TYR A 347 17.41 -32.82 -19.04
C TYR A 347 17.80 -34.30 -19.07
N ASP A 348 18.26 -34.82 -17.93
CA ASP A 348 18.60 -36.24 -17.74
C ASP A 348 19.67 -36.76 -18.72
N VAL A 349 20.64 -35.91 -19.06
CA VAL A 349 21.79 -36.26 -19.89
C VAL A 349 23.08 -35.88 -19.17
N ASP A 350 23.89 -36.88 -18.83
CA ASP A 350 25.19 -36.68 -18.20
C ASP A 350 26.16 -35.94 -19.13
N PHE A 351 27.08 -35.17 -18.53
CA PHE A 351 28.14 -34.51 -19.29
C PHE A 351 29.06 -35.56 -19.93
N GLY A 352 29.18 -35.52 -21.25
CA GLY A 352 29.90 -36.54 -22.03
C GLY A 352 29.12 -37.83 -22.26
N GLY A 353 27.87 -37.93 -21.80
CA GLY A 353 27.01 -39.10 -22.00
C GLY A 353 26.43 -39.21 -23.42
N LEU A 354 26.54 -38.16 -24.24
CA LEU A 354 26.14 -38.22 -25.64
C LEU A 354 27.23 -38.92 -26.47
N PRO A 355 26.96 -40.08 -27.09
CA PRO A 355 27.94 -40.79 -27.88
C PRO A 355 28.30 -39.97 -29.12
N LEU A 356 29.60 -39.88 -29.42
CA LEU A 356 30.12 -39.19 -30.61
C LEU A 356 29.61 -39.81 -31.91
N GLU A 357 29.16 -41.08 -31.87
CA GLU A 357 28.54 -41.80 -32.98
C GLU A 357 27.21 -41.17 -33.46
N LEU A 358 26.55 -40.37 -32.61
CA LEU A 358 25.37 -39.58 -33.02
C LEU A 358 25.73 -38.48 -34.03
N LEU A 359 26.99 -38.07 -34.09
CA LEU A 359 27.49 -37.15 -35.11
C LEU A 359 27.98 -38.01 -36.28
N PRO A 360 27.22 -38.10 -37.39
CA PRO A 360 27.71 -38.82 -38.56
C PRO A 360 29.01 -38.19 -39.05
N SER A 361 29.96 -39.02 -39.47
CA SER A 361 31.23 -38.55 -40.06
C SER A 361 30.92 -37.60 -41.23
N ARG A 362 31.45 -36.38 -41.17
CA ARG A 362 31.32 -35.40 -42.26
C ARG A 362 32.35 -35.71 -43.34
N ASP A 363 32.07 -36.72 -44.17
CA ASP A 363 32.97 -37.11 -45.26
C ASP A 363 32.87 -36.18 -46.48
N CYS A 364 31.77 -35.42 -46.59
CA CYS A 364 31.48 -34.52 -47.70
C CYS A 364 30.92 -33.18 -47.19
N ARG A 365 31.26 -32.08 -47.89
CA ARG A 365 30.73 -30.73 -47.60
C ARG A 365 29.23 -30.58 -47.85
N ILE A 366 28.66 -31.47 -48.68
CA ILE A 366 27.23 -31.57 -48.95
C ILE A 366 26.76 -32.88 -48.31
N PRO A 367 25.83 -32.86 -47.35
CA PRO A 367 25.32 -34.09 -46.76
C PRO A 367 24.61 -34.92 -47.84
N VAL A 368 25.15 -36.11 -48.11
CA VAL A 368 24.51 -37.08 -49.00
C VAL A 368 23.41 -37.76 -48.20
N LEU A 369 22.21 -37.16 -48.22
CA LEU A 369 21.03 -37.75 -47.60
C LEU A 369 20.61 -38.97 -48.42
N LYS A 370 20.67 -40.15 -47.81
CA LYS A 370 20.12 -41.38 -48.39
C LYS A 370 18.61 -41.35 -48.18
N PHE A 371 17.92 -40.74 -49.11
CA PHE A 371 16.48 -40.60 -49.09
C PHE A 371 15.82 -41.63 -50.02
N GLY A 372 14.79 -42.31 -49.53
CA GLY A 372 14.04 -43.31 -50.29
C GLY A 372 12.53 -43.15 -50.15
N ALA A 373 11.77 -43.99 -50.86
CA ALA A 373 10.31 -43.97 -50.82
C ALA A 373 9.72 -44.18 -49.40
N LYS A 374 10.48 -44.83 -48.50
CA LYS A 374 10.09 -45.06 -47.10
C LYS A 374 10.19 -43.81 -46.23
N ASP A 375 10.96 -42.81 -46.64
CA ASP A 375 11.13 -41.54 -45.90
C ASP A 375 10.10 -40.48 -46.32
N LEU A 376 9.39 -40.71 -47.45
CA LEU A 376 8.36 -39.81 -47.97
C LEU A 376 6.99 -40.00 -47.31
N LEU A 377 6.68 -41.23 -46.90
CA LEU A 377 5.36 -41.60 -46.41
C LEU A 377 5.49 -42.24 -45.03
N PRO A 378 4.60 -41.90 -44.08
CA PRO A 378 4.56 -42.58 -42.80
C PRO A 378 4.28 -44.07 -43.03
N THR A 379 4.88 -44.90 -42.20
CA THR A 379 4.53 -46.33 -42.13
C THR A 379 3.06 -46.49 -41.74
N SER A 380 2.48 -47.66 -42.03
CA SER A 380 1.09 -47.94 -41.64
C SER A 380 0.87 -47.81 -40.13
N GLU A 381 1.89 -48.13 -39.32
CA GLU A 381 1.82 -48.00 -37.87
C GLU A 381 1.83 -46.52 -37.45
N GLU A 382 2.73 -45.71 -38.01
CA GLU A 382 2.78 -44.26 -37.75
C GLU A 382 1.48 -43.58 -38.15
N ALA A 383 0.93 -43.91 -39.32
CA ALA A 383 -0.34 -43.38 -39.78
C ALA A 383 -1.49 -43.71 -38.81
N GLN A 384 -1.52 -44.93 -38.26
CA GLN A 384 -2.49 -45.33 -37.23
C GLN A 384 -2.29 -44.56 -35.92
N ARG A 385 -1.04 -44.35 -35.49
CA ARG A 385 -0.72 -43.57 -34.28
C ARG A 385 -1.16 -42.11 -34.42
N VAL A 386 -0.87 -41.48 -35.56
CA VAL A 386 -1.32 -40.12 -35.88
C VAL A 386 -2.85 -40.05 -35.87
N LYS A 387 -3.53 -41.00 -36.52
CA LYS A 387 -5.01 -41.05 -36.54
C LYS A 387 -5.60 -41.19 -35.14
N ALA A 388 -5.02 -42.03 -34.29
CA ALA A 388 -5.46 -42.21 -32.90
C ALA A 388 -5.26 -40.92 -32.09
N GLY A 389 -4.11 -40.25 -32.24
CA GLY A 389 -3.83 -38.96 -31.60
C GLY A 389 -4.79 -37.86 -32.04
N GLN A 390 -5.04 -37.74 -33.35
CA GLN A 390 -6.02 -36.79 -33.89
C GLN A 390 -7.43 -37.04 -33.36
N LEU A 391 -7.87 -38.29 -33.30
CA LEU A 391 -9.18 -38.65 -32.76
C LEU A 391 -9.30 -38.27 -31.27
N SER A 392 -8.26 -38.56 -30.48
CA SER A 392 -8.19 -38.17 -29.07
C SER A 392 -8.26 -36.65 -28.91
N HIS A 393 -7.55 -35.89 -29.74
CA HIS A 393 -7.57 -34.43 -29.71
C HIS A 393 -8.95 -33.85 -30.07
N ILE A 394 -9.61 -34.40 -31.10
CA ILE A 394 -10.99 -34.01 -31.47
C ILE A 394 -11.94 -34.29 -30.31
N GLN A 395 -11.84 -35.45 -29.66
CA GLN A 395 -12.65 -35.76 -28.49
C GLN A 395 -12.41 -34.76 -27.36
N ASP A 396 -11.16 -34.39 -27.10
CA ASP A 396 -10.82 -33.44 -26.04
C ASP A 396 -11.42 -32.04 -26.30
N ILE A 397 -11.29 -31.54 -27.53
CA ILE A 397 -11.92 -30.28 -27.98
C ILE A 397 -13.44 -30.33 -27.76
N LEU A 398 -14.10 -31.44 -28.13
CA LEU A 398 -15.55 -31.60 -27.94
C LEU A 398 -15.92 -31.63 -26.45
N TYR A 399 -15.13 -32.29 -25.61
CA TYR A 399 -15.36 -32.32 -24.17
C TYR A 399 -15.13 -30.96 -23.50
N GLU A 400 -14.19 -30.17 -24.00
CA GLU A 400 -13.96 -28.80 -23.55
C GLU A 400 -15.12 -27.87 -23.94
N ALA A 401 -15.65 -28.02 -25.16
CA ALA A 401 -16.84 -27.30 -25.61
C ALA A 401 -18.11 -27.67 -24.81
N PHE A 402 -18.18 -28.88 -24.25
CA PHE A 402 -19.31 -29.36 -23.44
C PHE A 402 -18.88 -29.88 -22.04
N PRO A 403 -18.55 -28.98 -21.08
CA PRO A 403 -17.98 -29.36 -19.78
C PRO A 403 -18.86 -30.28 -18.94
N SER A 404 -20.19 -30.16 -19.06
CA SER A 404 -21.15 -31.02 -18.38
C SER A 404 -21.03 -32.48 -18.82
N LEU A 405 -20.75 -32.72 -20.10
CA LEU A 405 -20.52 -34.05 -20.66
C LEU A 405 -19.18 -34.62 -20.18
N ARG A 406 -18.11 -33.79 -20.16
CA ARG A 406 -16.80 -34.17 -19.65
C ARG A 406 -16.84 -34.60 -18.19
N LYS A 407 -17.58 -33.86 -17.35
CA LYS A 407 -17.78 -34.21 -15.94
C LYS A 407 -18.55 -35.52 -15.78
N ARG A 408 -19.57 -35.77 -16.61
CA ARG A 408 -20.39 -36.98 -16.56
C ARG A 408 -19.65 -38.23 -17.04
N LEU A 409 -18.77 -38.09 -18.04
CA LEU A 409 -18.06 -39.19 -18.67
C LEU A 409 -16.59 -39.31 -18.22
N LYS A 410 -16.16 -38.57 -17.20
CA LYS A 410 -14.76 -38.48 -16.76
C LYS A 410 -14.06 -39.85 -16.68
N ASP A 411 -14.71 -40.83 -16.09
CA ASP A 411 -14.15 -42.18 -15.87
C ASP A 411 -14.13 -43.06 -17.13
N LYS A 412 -14.80 -42.63 -18.21
CA LYS A 412 -14.92 -43.33 -19.49
C LYS A 412 -14.12 -42.67 -20.62
N ILE A 413 -13.49 -41.53 -20.36
CA ILE A 413 -12.63 -40.86 -21.34
C ILE A 413 -11.28 -41.59 -21.33
N PRO A 414 -10.88 -42.26 -22.43
CA PRO A 414 -9.59 -42.93 -22.48
C PRO A 414 -8.47 -41.88 -22.42
N PRO A 415 -7.32 -42.21 -21.80
CA PRO A 415 -6.16 -41.33 -21.83
C PRO A 415 -5.68 -41.14 -23.27
N ALA A 416 -5.07 -39.99 -23.54
CA ALA A 416 -4.47 -39.72 -24.84
C ALA A 416 -3.42 -40.80 -25.19
N PRO A 417 -3.34 -41.23 -26.46
CA PRO A 417 -2.33 -42.18 -26.87
C PRO A 417 -0.95 -41.58 -26.68
N THR A 418 -0.08 -42.32 -25.99
CA THR A 418 1.24 -41.87 -25.60
C THR A 418 2.32 -42.66 -26.33
N VAL A 419 3.25 -41.95 -26.96
CA VAL A 419 4.45 -42.53 -27.57
C VAL A 419 5.63 -41.67 -27.17
N LEU A 420 6.67 -42.27 -26.56
CA LEU A 420 7.91 -41.58 -26.16
C LEU A 420 7.64 -40.26 -25.42
N GLN A 421 6.81 -40.31 -24.36
CA GLN A 421 6.44 -39.12 -23.61
C GLN A 421 7.69 -38.48 -22.97
N ILE A 422 7.90 -37.20 -23.24
CA ILE A 422 8.98 -36.43 -22.62
C ILE A 422 8.57 -36.18 -21.16
N PRO A 423 9.42 -36.50 -20.17
CA PRO A 423 9.15 -36.20 -18.77
C PRO A 423 8.89 -34.71 -18.57
N VAL A 424 7.84 -34.38 -17.81
CA VAL A 424 7.51 -32.99 -17.49
C VAL A 424 8.55 -32.44 -16.52
N HIS A 425 9.31 -31.46 -16.98
CA HIS A 425 10.30 -30.74 -16.18
C HIS A 425 10.30 -29.26 -16.56
N LYS A 426 10.81 -28.41 -15.67
CA LYS A 426 10.99 -26.99 -15.98
C LYS A 426 12.27 -26.84 -16.81
N THR A 427 12.14 -26.43 -18.06
CA THR A 427 13.30 -26.15 -18.92
C THR A 427 14.00 -24.87 -18.46
N GLU A 428 15.29 -24.97 -18.17
CA GLU A 428 16.16 -23.81 -17.93
C GLU A 428 16.59 -23.23 -19.27
N GLN A 429 16.48 -21.90 -19.43
CA GLN A 429 16.82 -21.22 -20.69
C GLN A 429 17.82 -20.11 -20.42
N TYR A 430 18.88 -20.07 -21.23
CA TYR A 430 19.96 -19.08 -21.12
C TYR A 430 20.17 -18.38 -22.47
N PRO A 431 19.53 -17.22 -22.69
CA PRO A 431 19.68 -16.49 -23.95
C PRO A 431 21.10 -15.95 -24.10
N LEU A 432 21.77 -16.34 -25.19
CA LEU A 432 23.10 -15.87 -25.55
C LEU A 432 23.00 -14.46 -26.18
N PRO A 433 24.10 -13.67 -26.16
CA PRO A 433 24.11 -12.36 -26.79
C PRO A 433 23.71 -12.42 -28.27
N ALA A 434 22.82 -11.51 -28.68
CA ALA A 434 22.46 -11.36 -30.08
C ALA A 434 23.68 -10.95 -30.91
N MET A 435 23.80 -11.51 -32.11
CA MET A 435 24.86 -11.20 -33.05
C MET A 435 24.28 -10.52 -34.27
N HIS A 436 24.95 -9.47 -34.75
CA HIS A 436 24.61 -8.78 -36.00
C HIS A 436 25.17 -9.58 -37.19
N ILE A 437 24.75 -10.83 -37.29
CA ILE A 437 25.03 -11.74 -38.40
C ILE A 437 23.68 -11.97 -39.05
N ASP A 438 23.58 -11.69 -40.34
CA ASP A 438 22.42 -12.08 -41.11
C ASP A 438 22.64 -13.52 -41.56
N GLU A 439 21.82 -14.47 -41.11
CA GLU A 439 21.96 -15.86 -41.57
C GLU A 439 21.85 -15.99 -43.09
N SER A 440 21.12 -15.09 -43.76
CA SER A 440 21.07 -15.08 -45.23
C SER A 440 22.38 -14.61 -45.88
N SER A 441 23.24 -13.93 -45.11
CA SER A 441 24.57 -13.50 -45.54
C SER A 441 25.64 -14.59 -45.39
N PHE A 442 25.30 -15.77 -44.84
CA PHE A 442 26.09 -16.97 -45.07
C PHE A 442 26.04 -17.28 -46.58
N ARG A 443 26.96 -16.66 -47.36
CA ARG A 443 27.54 -17.35 -48.51
C ARG A 443 27.90 -18.73 -47.98
N ASN A 444 27.39 -19.78 -48.59
CA ASN A 444 27.72 -21.19 -48.33
C ASN A 444 29.25 -21.40 -48.25
N VAL A 445 29.87 -21.03 -47.14
CA VAL A 445 31.28 -21.21 -46.83
C VAL A 445 31.29 -22.13 -45.62
N GLY A 446 31.07 -23.41 -45.95
CA GLY A 446 31.25 -24.63 -45.16
C GLY A 446 31.37 -24.50 -43.65
N ALA A 447 30.31 -24.94 -42.97
CA ALA A 447 30.41 -25.60 -41.67
C ALA A 447 30.50 -27.12 -41.89
#